data_AF-A0AAW9H5U2-F1
#
_entry.id   AF-A0AAW9H5U2-F1
#
_cell.length_a   1.000
_cell.length_b   1.000
_cell.length_c   1.000
_cell.angle_alpha   90.00
_cell.angle_beta   90.00
_cell.angle_gamma   90.00
#
_symmetry.space_group_name_H-M   'P 1'
#
loop_
_entity.id
_entity.type
_entity.pdbx_description
1 polymer ?
#
loop_
_entity_poly.entity_id
_entity_poly.type
_entity_poly.pdbx_seq_one_letter_code
_entity_poly.pdbx_strand_id
1 'polypeptide(L)'
;MSIFESLYTSRKSQLDEWVAALDSHIACVQDKGRSQSQPTLLLADGFDVENYAPVMWQFPDGHSAPISNFASQQNWLRTLCAMSVVTGNERYQQHAIAQSEYFLDHFVDDNSGLFFWGGHRFINLDTLAGEGPESKAQVHELKHHLPYYALLHRVNAEKTLNFFQGFWNAHVEDWDSLDLGRHGDYSKKRDPNVFLHARHDVVDPAQWPVLPLTKGLTFVNAGTDLIYAAFKYAEYTGDSHAAAWGKHLYRQYVLARNPETGMPVYQFSSPQQRQPVPEDDNQTQSWFGDRAQRQFGPEFGEIAREANVLFRDMRPLLIDNPLAMLDILRTQPDAEMLNWVISGLKNYYQYAYDVTSNTLRPMWNNGQDMTGYRFKRDGYYGKAGTELKPFALEGDYLLPLVRAYRLSGDEDLYALVNTMLTRLNKEDIQHIASPLLLLTVIELADHKQSESWAHYAAQLAGVLFEQHFHRGLFVRSAQHRYVRLDDSYPLALLTFVAACRNKLNDIPPYLTQGGYVHGDFHVNGENRIVYDVELIYPELLTA
;
A
#
# COMPACT_ATOMS: atom_id res chain seq x y z
N MET A 1 -8.36 21.71 -24.40
CA MET A 1 -9.14 22.35 -23.34
C MET A 1 -9.48 21.27 -22.33
N SER A 2 -9.32 21.53 -21.03
CA SER A 2 -9.61 20.53 -20.01
C SER A 2 -11.11 20.29 -19.97
N ILE A 3 -11.54 19.03 -19.97
CA ILE A 3 -12.97 18.68 -19.82
C ILE A 3 -13.55 19.15 -18.47
N PHE A 4 -12.68 19.48 -17.52
CA PHE A 4 -13.04 20.03 -16.21
C PHE A 4 -13.15 21.57 -16.18
N GLU A 5 -12.90 22.28 -17.29
CA GLU A 5 -12.92 23.76 -17.33
C GLU A 5 -14.32 24.34 -17.06
N SER A 6 -15.37 23.66 -17.57
CA SER A 6 -16.77 23.99 -17.29
C SER A 6 -17.11 23.81 -15.80
N LEU A 7 -16.56 22.75 -15.17
CA LEU A 7 -16.69 22.49 -13.73
C LEU A 7 -15.98 23.55 -12.90
N TYR A 8 -14.77 23.96 -13.29
CA TYR A 8 -14.06 25.03 -12.61
C TYR A 8 -14.89 26.33 -12.59
N THR A 9 -15.45 26.71 -13.74
CA THR A 9 -16.25 27.93 -13.84
C THR A 9 -17.54 27.83 -13.00
N SER A 10 -18.27 26.72 -13.12
CA SER A 10 -19.56 26.53 -12.44
C SER A 10 -19.45 26.26 -10.94
N ARG A 11 -18.32 25.71 -10.47
CA ARG A 11 -18.10 25.30 -9.07
C ARG A 11 -17.00 26.08 -8.37
N LYS A 12 -16.54 27.20 -8.94
CA LYS A 12 -15.41 27.96 -8.40
C LYS A 12 -15.50 28.22 -6.90
N SER A 13 -16.65 28.70 -6.42
CA SER A 13 -16.87 28.99 -5.00
C SER A 13 -16.72 27.74 -4.11
N GLN A 14 -17.25 26.60 -4.55
CA GLN A 14 -17.14 25.33 -3.81
C GLN A 14 -15.70 24.82 -3.80
N LEU A 15 -14.99 24.92 -4.93
CA LEU A 15 -13.58 24.54 -5.01
C LEU A 15 -12.70 25.41 -4.10
N ASP A 16 -12.98 26.71 -4.04
CA ASP A 16 -12.25 27.64 -3.18
C ASP A 16 -12.54 27.37 -1.68
N GLU A 17 -13.77 26.99 -1.34
CA GLU A 17 -14.14 26.51 0.01
C GLU A 17 -13.39 25.23 0.39
N TRP A 18 -13.32 24.25 -0.51
CA TRP A 18 -12.58 23.00 -0.26
C TRP A 18 -11.09 23.25 -0.08
N VAL A 19 -10.49 24.14 -0.90
CA VAL A 19 -9.08 24.54 -0.73
C VAL A 19 -8.86 25.22 0.61
N ALA A 20 -9.79 26.06 1.08
CA ALA A 20 -9.69 26.68 2.40
C ALA A 20 -9.81 25.65 3.55
N ALA A 21 -10.70 24.66 3.41
CA ALA A 21 -10.82 23.55 4.35
C ALA A 21 -9.56 22.69 4.42
N LEU A 22 -8.95 22.40 3.26
CA LEU A 22 -7.66 21.69 3.16
C LEU A 22 -6.51 22.52 3.78
N ASP A 23 -6.49 23.83 3.58
CA ASP A 23 -5.54 24.73 4.24
C ASP A 23 -5.71 24.69 5.77
N SER A 24 -6.95 24.72 6.26
CA SER A 24 -7.27 24.61 7.69
C SER A 24 -6.78 23.29 8.28
N HIS A 25 -7.02 22.17 7.58
CA HIS A 25 -6.51 20.86 7.98
C HIS A 25 -4.98 20.84 8.05
N ILE A 26 -4.30 21.34 7.01
CA ILE A 26 -2.83 21.38 6.96
C ILE A 26 -2.27 22.25 8.09
N ALA A 27 -2.85 23.43 8.32
CA ALA A 27 -2.45 24.33 9.39
C ALA A 27 -2.62 23.68 10.77
N CYS A 28 -3.75 23.01 11.01
CA CYS A 28 -4.01 22.29 12.25
C CYS A 28 -3.01 21.15 12.47
N VAL A 29 -2.73 20.32 11.45
CA VAL A 29 -1.74 19.24 11.55
C VAL A 29 -0.32 19.79 11.84
N GLN A 30 0.07 20.89 11.18
CA GLN A 30 1.41 21.48 11.38
C GLN A 30 1.60 22.15 12.73
N ASP A 31 0.51 22.64 13.34
CA ASP A 31 0.51 23.23 14.68
C ASP A 31 0.40 22.16 15.78
N LYS A 32 -0.57 21.25 15.64
CA LYS A 32 -0.95 20.27 16.68
C LYS A 32 -0.22 18.95 16.61
N GLY A 33 0.31 18.57 15.45
CA GLY A 33 1.04 17.32 15.26
C GLY A 33 2.47 17.33 15.82
N ARG A 34 2.98 18.46 16.33
CA ARG A 34 4.34 18.55 16.87
C ARG A 34 4.38 18.18 18.35
N SER A 35 5.53 17.66 18.80
CA SER A 35 5.81 17.54 20.23
C SER A 35 5.75 18.91 20.91
N GLN A 36 5.09 18.96 22.07
CA GLN A 36 5.13 20.13 22.95
C GLN A 36 6.37 20.16 23.85
N SER A 37 6.98 19.00 24.12
CA SER A 37 8.14 18.86 25.01
C SER A 37 9.46 18.99 24.24
N GLN A 38 9.53 18.47 23.01
CA GLN A 38 10.71 18.50 22.15
C GLN A 38 10.33 18.91 20.72
N PRO A 39 10.04 20.20 20.48
CA PRO A 39 9.56 20.66 19.18
C PRO A 39 10.63 20.50 18.10
N THR A 40 10.35 19.64 17.12
CA THR A 40 11.17 19.41 15.93
C THR A 40 10.34 19.55 14.65
N LEU A 41 10.87 19.14 13.51
CA LEU A 41 10.12 19.04 12.25
C LEU A 41 9.41 17.68 12.07
N LEU A 42 9.58 16.74 13.00
CA LEU A 42 8.76 15.54 13.04
C LEU A 42 7.32 15.86 13.43
N LEU A 43 6.40 15.00 12.98
CA LEU A 43 4.99 15.06 13.31
C LEU A 43 4.54 13.72 13.88
N ALA A 44 3.55 13.74 14.77
CA ALA A 44 2.82 12.55 15.15
C ALA A 44 2.10 11.98 13.92
N ASP A 45 2.01 10.66 13.81
CA ASP A 45 1.23 10.00 12.74
C ASP A 45 -0.26 10.30 12.81
N GLY A 46 -0.72 10.71 14.00
CA GLY A 46 -2.08 11.14 14.25
C GLY A 46 -2.22 11.78 15.62
N PHE A 47 -3.38 12.39 15.87
CA PHE A 47 -3.72 12.96 17.17
C PHE A 47 -5.23 12.98 17.40
N ASP A 48 -5.61 13.08 18.67
CA ASP A 48 -7.00 13.17 19.13
C ASP A 48 -7.63 14.49 18.66
N VAL A 49 -8.82 14.42 18.07
CA VAL A 49 -9.50 15.60 17.49
C VAL A 49 -10.09 16.57 18.52
N GLU A 50 -10.23 16.17 19.79
CA GLU A 50 -10.79 17.00 20.84
C GLU A 50 -9.71 17.69 21.68
N ASN A 51 -8.66 16.94 22.05
CA ASN A 51 -7.61 17.44 22.95
C ASN A 51 -6.24 17.59 22.30
N TYR A 52 -6.07 17.15 21.04
CA TYR A 52 -4.83 17.25 20.27
C TYR A 52 -3.64 16.46 20.83
N ALA A 53 -3.87 15.50 21.73
CA ALA A 53 -2.81 14.60 22.18
C ALA A 53 -2.39 13.66 21.03
N PRO A 54 -1.08 13.44 20.83
CA PRO A 54 -0.59 12.52 19.79
C PRO A 54 -1.06 11.08 20.07
N VAL A 55 -1.23 10.29 19.01
CA VAL A 55 -1.45 8.86 19.16
C VAL A 55 -0.21 8.19 19.76
N MET A 56 -0.44 7.22 20.64
CA MET A 56 0.61 6.57 21.43
C MET A 56 0.66 5.08 21.14
N TRP A 57 1.86 4.52 21.00
CA TRP A 57 2.06 3.08 21.11
C TRP A 57 2.16 2.69 22.59
N GLN A 58 1.41 1.66 23.00
CA GLN A 58 1.40 1.17 24.38
C GLN A 58 2.21 -0.12 24.46
N PHE A 59 3.33 -0.12 25.18
CA PHE A 59 4.23 -1.26 25.24
C PHE A 59 3.87 -2.23 26.38
N PRO A 60 4.20 -3.53 26.25
CA PRO A 60 3.95 -4.54 27.28
C PRO A 60 4.55 -4.30 28.66
N ASP A 61 5.64 -3.53 28.75
CA ASP A 61 6.31 -3.17 30.00
C ASP A 61 5.67 -1.96 30.70
N GLY A 62 4.64 -1.38 30.09
CA GLY A 62 3.86 -0.27 30.63
C GLY A 62 4.31 1.13 30.20
N HIS A 63 5.39 1.27 29.42
CA HIS A 63 5.73 2.57 28.84
C HIS A 63 4.88 2.86 27.59
N SER A 64 4.76 4.15 27.25
CA SER A 64 4.05 4.61 26.05
C SER A 64 4.91 5.57 25.25
N ALA A 65 4.85 5.51 23.92
CA ALA A 65 5.58 6.44 23.06
C ALA A 65 4.66 7.12 22.02
N PRO A 66 4.69 8.46 21.88
CA PRO A 66 4.00 9.14 20.80
C PRO A 66 4.64 8.78 19.47
N ILE A 67 3.80 8.30 18.54
CA ILE A 67 4.28 7.67 17.30
C ILE A 67 4.59 8.76 16.26
N SER A 68 5.85 8.83 15.83
CA SER A 68 6.27 9.51 14.60
C SER A 68 6.95 8.50 13.67
N ASN A 69 6.17 7.89 12.77
CA ASN A 69 6.67 6.97 11.76
C ASN A 69 6.63 7.66 10.39
N PHE A 70 7.80 8.08 9.91
CA PHE A 70 7.88 8.76 8.62
C PHE A 70 7.39 7.90 7.44
N ALA A 71 7.43 6.56 7.55
CA ALA A 71 6.88 5.67 6.53
C ALA A 71 5.35 5.75 6.42
N SER A 72 4.67 6.18 7.50
CA SER A 72 3.23 6.41 7.61
C SER A 72 2.84 7.89 7.44
N GLN A 73 3.67 8.67 6.74
CA GLN A 73 3.42 10.10 6.48
C GLN A 73 3.63 10.46 5.00
N GLN A 74 3.72 9.46 4.12
CA GLN A 74 4.11 9.66 2.73
C GLN A 74 2.98 10.28 1.90
N ASN A 75 1.71 9.99 2.20
CA ASN A 75 0.56 10.67 1.60
C ASN A 75 0.38 12.09 2.15
N TRP A 76 0.79 12.36 3.38
CA TRP A 76 0.87 13.73 3.91
C TRP A 76 1.86 14.59 3.12
N LEU A 77 3.06 14.07 2.83
CA LEU A 77 4.05 14.78 2.00
C LEU A 77 3.54 15.03 0.56
N ARG A 78 2.83 14.06 -0.02
CA ARG A 78 2.14 14.22 -1.31
C ARG A 78 1.05 15.29 -1.24
N THR A 79 0.28 15.33 -0.16
CA THR A 79 -0.78 16.33 0.09
C THR A 79 -0.21 17.73 0.13
N LEU A 80 0.89 17.95 0.86
CA LEU A 80 1.57 19.25 0.91
C LEU A 80 2.06 19.70 -0.47
N CYS A 81 2.71 18.81 -1.22
CA CYS A 81 3.14 19.11 -2.59
C CYS A 81 1.95 19.42 -3.52
N ALA A 82 0.86 18.63 -3.44
CA ALA A 82 -0.36 18.84 -4.21
C ALA A 82 -1.02 20.18 -3.87
N MET A 83 -1.00 20.60 -2.60
CA MET A 83 -1.53 21.89 -2.17
C MET A 83 -0.74 23.06 -2.77
N SER A 84 0.60 22.95 -2.83
CA SER A 84 1.43 23.94 -3.54
C SER A 84 1.10 24.03 -5.03
N VAL A 85 0.90 22.89 -5.70
CA VAL A 85 0.47 22.86 -7.11
C VAL A 85 -0.87 23.58 -7.30
N VAL A 86 -1.88 23.22 -6.50
CA VAL A 86 -3.25 23.73 -6.62
C VAL A 86 -3.33 25.23 -6.34
N THR A 87 -2.60 25.72 -5.33
CA THR A 87 -2.66 27.12 -4.87
C THR A 87 -1.62 28.04 -5.53
N GLY A 88 -0.52 27.49 -6.04
CA GLY A 88 0.65 28.27 -6.44
C GLY A 88 1.48 28.78 -5.26
N ASN A 89 1.16 28.39 -4.02
CA ASN A 89 1.90 28.79 -2.83
C ASN A 89 2.92 27.71 -2.44
N GLU A 90 4.21 28.00 -2.61
CA GLU A 90 5.29 27.04 -2.38
C GLU A 90 5.50 26.65 -0.91
N ARG A 91 4.90 27.37 0.05
CA ARG A 91 5.09 27.13 1.49
C ARG A 91 4.83 25.67 1.90
N TYR A 92 3.83 25.03 1.30
CA TYR A 92 3.44 23.67 1.67
C TYR A 92 4.50 22.66 1.23
N GLN A 93 4.94 22.74 -0.03
CA GLN A 93 6.06 21.93 -0.52
C GLN A 93 7.35 22.21 0.28
N GLN A 94 7.62 23.45 0.66
CA GLN A 94 8.77 23.78 1.51
C GLN A 94 8.69 23.10 2.88
N HIS A 95 7.49 22.99 3.48
CA HIS A 95 7.31 22.22 4.71
C HIS A 95 7.55 20.71 4.49
N ALA A 96 7.08 20.14 3.38
CA ALA A 96 7.35 18.74 3.05
C ALA A 96 8.86 18.47 2.87
N ILE A 97 9.57 19.39 2.22
CA ILE A 97 11.02 19.35 2.06
C ILE A 97 11.71 19.42 3.42
N ALA A 98 11.39 20.42 4.25
CA ALA A 98 12.03 20.62 5.55
C ALA A 98 11.80 19.43 6.49
N GLN A 99 10.58 18.87 6.54
CA GLN A 99 10.28 17.66 7.31
C GLN A 99 11.10 16.46 6.83
N SER A 100 11.20 16.27 5.50
CA SER A 100 11.98 15.18 4.91
C SER A 100 13.48 15.34 5.16
N GLU A 101 14.01 16.56 5.07
CA GLU A 101 15.41 16.88 5.30
C GLU A 101 15.79 16.57 6.75
N TYR A 102 14.99 17.05 7.70
CA TYR A 102 15.17 16.72 9.12
C TYR A 102 15.15 15.22 9.37
N PHE A 103 14.20 14.48 8.78
CA PHE A 103 14.15 13.04 8.95
C PHE A 103 15.42 12.36 8.42
N LEU A 104 15.81 12.70 7.19
CA LEU A 104 16.99 12.12 6.54
C LEU A 104 18.29 12.48 7.26
N ASP A 105 18.36 13.62 7.95
CA ASP A 105 19.54 14.05 8.70
C ASP A 105 19.71 13.39 10.06
N HIS A 106 18.64 12.83 10.63
CA HIS A 106 18.67 12.33 11.99
C HIS A 106 18.33 10.84 12.13
N PHE A 107 17.57 10.26 11.21
CA PHE A 107 16.96 8.94 11.39
C PHE A 107 17.27 7.96 10.25
N VAL A 108 18.51 8.02 9.77
CA VAL A 108 19.08 7.09 8.79
C VAL A 108 20.22 6.33 9.46
N ASP A 109 20.25 5.01 9.28
CA ASP A 109 21.38 4.19 9.69
C ASP A 109 22.50 4.30 8.64
N ASP A 110 23.64 4.89 9.00
CA ASP A 110 24.75 5.12 8.07
C ASP A 110 25.42 3.82 7.56
N ASN A 111 25.33 2.73 8.32
CA ASN A 111 25.96 1.45 7.98
C ASN A 111 25.18 0.70 6.89
N SER A 112 23.87 0.54 7.08
CA SER A 112 22.98 -0.17 6.15
C SER A 112 22.37 0.76 5.09
N GLY A 113 22.26 2.06 5.37
CA GLY A 113 21.50 3.02 4.58
C GLY A 113 19.99 2.96 4.83
N LEU A 114 19.52 2.08 5.72
CA LEU A 114 18.10 1.94 6.04
C LEU A 114 17.59 3.10 6.89
N PHE A 115 16.32 3.45 6.74
CA PHE A 115 15.67 4.46 7.56
C PHE A 115 15.04 3.83 8.81
N PHE A 116 15.03 4.55 9.93
CA PHE A 116 14.37 4.10 11.17
C PHE A 116 12.85 4.36 11.10
N TRP A 117 12.15 3.52 10.33
CA TRP A 117 10.74 3.67 9.97
C TRP A 117 10.08 2.32 9.59
N GLY A 118 8.81 2.35 9.21
CA GLY A 118 8.10 1.21 8.62
C GLY A 118 7.34 0.38 9.65
N GLY A 119 7.03 -0.87 9.33
CA GLY A 119 6.11 -1.70 10.11
C GLY A 119 6.54 -1.98 11.56
N HIS A 120 7.85 -1.93 11.84
CA HIS A 120 8.42 -2.38 13.11
C HIS A 120 9.36 -1.37 13.77
N ARG A 121 9.43 -0.15 13.22
CA ARG A 121 10.26 0.95 13.73
C ARG A 121 9.59 2.29 13.53
N PHE A 122 9.71 3.15 14.53
CA PHE A 122 9.29 4.54 14.48
C PHE A 122 10.15 5.38 15.44
N ILE A 123 9.95 6.69 15.44
CA ILE A 123 10.62 7.61 16.36
C ILE A 123 9.65 8.04 17.45
N ASN A 124 10.06 7.97 18.70
CA ASN A 124 9.37 8.59 19.81
C ASN A 124 9.37 10.11 19.60
N LEU A 125 8.20 10.70 19.34
CA LEU A 125 8.10 12.11 18.97
C LEU A 125 8.63 13.06 20.06
N ASP A 126 8.56 12.66 21.33
CA ASP A 126 8.93 13.51 22.47
C ASP A 126 10.38 13.35 22.90
N THR A 127 11.00 12.17 22.68
CA THR A 127 12.37 11.89 23.13
C THR A 127 13.37 11.79 21.97
N LEU A 128 12.87 11.64 20.74
CA LEU A 128 13.62 11.32 19.52
C LEU A 128 14.34 9.97 19.56
N ALA A 129 14.03 9.11 20.52
CA ALA A 129 14.53 7.75 20.56
C ALA A 129 13.91 6.90 19.43
N GLY A 130 14.69 5.97 18.89
CA GLY A 130 14.16 4.95 18.00
C GLY A 130 13.39 3.91 18.80
N GLU A 131 12.13 3.71 18.44
CA GLU A 131 11.23 2.75 19.08
C GLU A 131 10.82 1.66 18.10
N GLY A 132 10.22 0.61 18.62
CA GLY A 132 9.58 -0.42 17.83
C GLY A 132 9.16 -1.61 18.69
N PRO A 133 8.10 -2.35 18.30
CA PRO A 133 7.60 -3.46 19.11
C PRO A 133 8.66 -4.55 19.29
N GLU A 134 8.96 -4.92 20.54
CA GLU A 134 10.05 -5.84 20.87
C GLU A 134 9.85 -7.23 20.25
N SER A 135 8.59 -7.69 20.16
CA SER A 135 8.25 -8.98 19.57
C SER A 135 8.63 -9.09 18.08
N LYS A 136 8.93 -7.96 17.43
CA LYS A 136 9.31 -7.85 16.02
C LYS A 136 10.80 -7.55 15.83
N ALA A 137 11.57 -7.55 16.92
CA ALA A 137 13.01 -7.37 16.92
C ALA A 137 13.50 -6.07 16.27
N GLN A 138 12.64 -5.05 16.17
CA GLN A 138 13.04 -3.70 15.74
C GLN A 138 13.75 -3.66 14.36
N VAL A 139 13.29 -4.50 13.44
CA VAL A 139 13.78 -4.64 12.06
C VAL A 139 13.13 -3.64 11.09
N HIS A 140 13.75 -3.43 9.94
CA HIS A 140 13.13 -2.64 8.86
C HIS A 140 12.05 -3.47 8.15
N GLU A 141 10.87 -2.91 7.92
CA GLU A 141 9.82 -3.57 7.15
C GLU A 141 9.01 -2.54 6.35
N LEU A 142 8.89 -2.75 5.05
CA LEU A 142 7.92 -2.07 4.19
C LEU A 142 7.03 -3.12 3.52
N LYS A 143 5.72 -2.88 3.55
CA LYS A 143 4.73 -3.64 2.78
C LYS A 143 3.74 -2.68 2.15
N HIS A 144 3.78 -2.55 0.83
CA HIS A 144 3.01 -1.58 0.03
C HIS A 144 3.08 -0.14 0.56
N HIS A 145 4.20 0.27 1.16
CA HIS A 145 4.35 1.64 1.67
C HIS A 145 4.57 2.65 0.54
N LEU A 146 5.15 2.22 -0.59
CA LEU A 146 5.39 3.01 -1.80
C LEU A 146 5.78 4.47 -1.50
N PRO A 147 6.90 4.71 -0.78
CA PRO A 147 7.28 6.03 -0.32
C PRO A 147 7.37 7.07 -1.44
N TYR A 148 7.29 8.35 -1.09
CA TYR A 148 7.36 9.43 -2.06
C TYR A 148 8.82 9.71 -2.49
N TYR A 149 9.45 8.71 -3.11
CA TYR A 149 10.87 8.72 -3.47
C TYR A 149 11.29 9.91 -4.32
N ALA A 150 10.41 10.45 -5.17
CA ALA A 150 10.71 11.65 -5.97
C ALA A 150 10.91 12.91 -5.11
N LEU A 151 10.26 13.00 -3.95
CA LEU A 151 10.54 14.04 -2.96
C LEU A 151 11.83 13.74 -2.21
N LEU A 152 11.97 12.51 -1.69
CA LEU A 152 13.14 12.14 -0.88
C LEU A 152 14.44 12.30 -1.67
N HIS A 153 14.47 11.87 -2.93
CA HIS A 153 15.62 12.04 -3.82
C HIS A 153 15.92 13.52 -4.12
N ARG A 154 14.88 14.36 -4.27
CA ARG A 154 15.05 15.80 -4.47
C ARG A 154 15.66 16.49 -3.25
N VAL A 155 15.28 16.04 -2.05
CA VAL A 155 15.77 16.58 -0.79
C VAL A 155 17.19 16.12 -0.51
N ASN A 156 17.44 14.81 -0.57
CA ASN A 156 18.77 14.23 -0.40
C ASN A 156 18.93 13.00 -1.30
N ALA A 157 19.53 13.22 -2.47
CA ALA A 157 19.77 12.18 -3.47
C ALA A 157 20.64 11.05 -2.92
N GLU A 158 21.74 11.39 -2.24
CA GLU A 158 22.70 10.42 -1.72
C GLU A 158 22.04 9.46 -0.73
N LYS A 159 21.38 9.98 0.32
CA LYS A 159 20.71 9.14 1.33
C LYS A 159 19.60 8.30 0.73
N THR A 160 18.88 8.82 -0.25
CA THR A 160 17.81 8.07 -0.94
C THR A 160 18.39 6.92 -1.79
N LEU A 161 19.47 7.15 -2.52
CA LEU A 161 20.15 6.10 -3.29
C LEU A 161 20.79 5.05 -2.37
N ASN A 162 21.38 5.48 -1.26
CA ASN A 162 21.92 4.60 -0.23
C ASN A 162 20.82 3.71 0.36
N PHE A 163 19.63 4.28 0.61
CA PHE A 163 18.46 3.54 1.06
C PHE A 163 18.03 2.47 0.07
N PHE A 164 17.95 2.76 -1.23
CA PHE A 164 17.58 1.75 -2.22
C PHE A 164 18.52 0.55 -2.23
N GLN A 165 19.82 0.81 -2.17
CA GLN A 165 20.84 -0.23 -2.10
C GLN A 165 20.75 -1.02 -0.79
N GLY A 166 20.62 -0.31 0.33
CA GLY A 166 20.45 -0.87 1.67
C GLY A 166 19.21 -1.74 1.79
N PHE A 167 18.09 -1.28 1.23
CA PHE A 167 16.81 -1.96 1.26
C PHE A 167 16.86 -3.29 0.52
N TRP A 168 17.41 -3.32 -0.71
CA TRP A 168 17.62 -4.58 -1.42
C TRP A 168 18.59 -5.49 -0.71
N ASN A 169 19.74 -4.96 -0.27
CA ASN A 169 20.74 -5.76 0.40
C ASN A 169 20.21 -6.37 1.69
N ALA A 170 19.48 -5.62 2.52
CA ALA A 170 18.93 -6.11 3.79
C ALA A 170 17.80 -7.12 3.64
N HIS A 171 17.00 -7.03 2.57
CA HIS A 171 15.82 -7.88 2.39
C HIS A 171 16.03 -9.07 1.45
N VAL A 172 17.04 -9.05 0.58
CA VAL A 172 17.46 -10.26 -0.15
C VAL A 172 18.42 -11.02 0.76
N GLU A 173 17.93 -12.12 1.33
CA GLU A 173 18.68 -12.95 2.26
C GLU A 173 19.64 -13.88 1.53
N ASP A 174 19.22 -14.38 0.36
CA ASP A 174 19.99 -15.25 -0.51
C ASP A 174 19.69 -14.88 -1.97
N TRP A 175 20.74 -14.52 -2.70
CA TRP A 175 20.65 -14.10 -4.11
C TRP A 175 20.51 -15.28 -5.08
N ASP A 176 20.90 -16.49 -4.68
CA ASP A 176 20.78 -17.68 -5.51
C ASP A 176 19.37 -18.26 -5.45
N SER A 177 18.80 -18.39 -4.24
CA SER A 177 17.41 -18.87 -4.09
C SER A 177 16.35 -17.76 -4.18
N LEU A 178 16.79 -16.50 -4.28
CA LEU A 178 15.98 -15.28 -4.18
C LEU A 178 15.06 -15.29 -2.94
N ASP A 179 15.57 -15.78 -1.82
CA ASP A 179 14.84 -15.74 -0.56
C ASP A 179 14.73 -14.30 -0.07
N LEU A 180 13.50 -13.88 0.18
CA LEU A 180 13.19 -12.53 0.65
C LEU A 180 12.84 -12.57 2.13
N GLY A 181 13.55 -11.76 2.92
CA GLY A 181 13.13 -11.34 4.22
C GLY A 181 12.13 -10.19 4.09
N ARG A 182 10.93 -10.32 4.66
CA ARG A 182 10.06 -9.15 4.93
C ARG A 182 10.68 -8.19 5.95
N HIS A 183 11.68 -8.66 6.69
CA HIS A 183 12.39 -7.94 7.75
C HIS A 183 13.85 -7.74 7.34
N GLY A 184 14.28 -6.49 7.21
CA GLY A 184 15.67 -6.11 6.92
C GLY A 184 16.44 -5.82 8.21
N ASP A 185 17.66 -6.33 8.29
CA ASP A 185 18.55 -6.12 9.42
C ASP A 185 19.39 -4.84 9.25
N TYR A 186 19.26 -3.89 10.18
CA TYR A 186 20.06 -2.66 10.25
C TYR A 186 21.57 -2.94 10.42
N SER A 187 21.95 -4.11 10.93
CA SER A 187 23.36 -4.50 11.06
C SER A 187 24.01 -4.83 9.71
N LYS A 188 23.21 -5.17 8.68
CA LYS A 188 23.72 -5.57 7.37
C LYS A 188 24.28 -4.36 6.63
N LYS A 189 25.61 -4.29 6.56
CA LYS A 189 26.33 -3.22 5.85
C LYS A 189 25.86 -3.13 4.40
N ARG A 190 25.55 -1.91 3.95
CA ARG A 190 25.16 -1.59 2.57
C ARG A 190 26.16 -2.16 1.56
N ASP A 191 25.63 -2.72 0.48
CA ASP A 191 26.39 -3.10 -0.71
C ASP A 191 26.14 -2.09 -1.84
N PRO A 192 27.10 -1.21 -2.19
CA PRO A 192 26.94 -0.29 -3.31
C PRO A 192 26.79 -0.97 -4.68
N ASN A 193 27.16 -2.26 -4.79
CA ASN A 193 27.09 -3.06 -6.01
C ASN A 193 25.95 -4.08 -5.98
N VAL A 194 24.95 -3.89 -5.11
CA VAL A 194 23.86 -4.84 -4.87
C VAL A 194 23.13 -5.29 -6.14
N PHE A 195 23.05 -4.46 -7.18
CA PHE A 195 22.37 -4.82 -8.43
C PHE A 195 23.27 -5.60 -9.41
N LEU A 196 24.55 -5.79 -9.10
CA LEU A 196 25.48 -6.58 -9.91
C LEU A 196 25.48 -8.08 -9.55
N HIS A 197 24.76 -8.50 -8.51
CA HIS A 197 24.53 -9.92 -8.21
C HIS A 197 23.92 -10.63 -9.43
N ALA A 198 24.25 -11.91 -9.59
CA ALA A 198 23.76 -12.73 -10.70
C ALA A 198 22.25 -13.01 -10.54
N ARG A 199 21.53 -13.03 -11.66
CA ARG A 199 20.08 -13.29 -11.72
C ARG A 199 19.83 -14.61 -12.44
N HIS A 200 18.97 -15.45 -11.88
CA HIS A 200 18.44 -16.63 -12.56
C HIS A 200 17.03 -16.94 -12.05
N ASP A 201 16.17 -17.45 -12.92
CA ASP A 201 14.81 -17.83 -12.51
C ASP A 201 14.90 -18.97 -11.49
N VAL A 202 14.26 -18.78 -10.34
CA VAL A 202 14.21 -19.79 -9.26
C VAL A 202 12.93 -20.61 -9.34
N VAL A 203 11.88 -20.06 -9.94
CA VAL A 203 10.63 -20.75 -10.20
C VAL A 203 10.70 -21.50 -11.53
N ASP A 204 10.40 -22.80 -11.49
CA ASP A 204 10.15 -23.62 -12.68
C ASP A 204 8.63 -23.82 -12.86
N PRO A 205 7.99 -23.16 -13.84
CA PRO A 205 6.55 -23.32 -14.10
C PRO A 205 6.13 -24.76 -14.41
N ALA A 206 7.04 -25.61 -14.89
CA ALA A 206 6.75 -27.02 -15.19
C ALA A 206 6.54 -27.87 -13.93
N GLN A 207 6.94 -27.37 -12.75
CA GLN A 207 6.78 -28.05 -11.46
C GLN A 207 5.51 -27.62 -10.71
N TRP A 208 4.72 -26.69 -11.26
CA TRP A 208 3.51 -26.20 -10.59
C TRP A 208 2.58 -27.38 -10.17
N PRO A 209 1.99 -27.38 -8.95
CA PRO A 209 1.95 -26.31 -7.94
C PRO A 209 3.15 -26.31 -6.96
N VAL A 210 4.17 -27.13 -7.19
CA VAL A 210 5.38 -27.15 -6.35
C VAL A 210 6.17 -25.87 -6.58
N LEU A 211 6.55 -25.22 -5.48
CA LEU A 211 7.34 -23.99 -5.47
C LEU A 211 8.71 -24.22 -4.85
N PRO A 212 9.70 -23.37 -5.16
CA PRO A 212 10.98 -23.34 -4.44
C PRO A 212 10.79 -23.31 -2.93
N LEU A 213 11.56 -24.14 -2.22
CA LEU A 213 11.57 -24.18 -0.76
C LEU A 213 12.67 -23.26 -0.23
N THR A 214 12.29 -22.18 0.44
CA THR A 214 13.20 -21.23 1.08
C THR A 214 12.74 -20.98 2.53
N LYS A 215 13.17 -19.89 3.21
CA LYS A 215 12.44 -19.46 4.42
C LYS A 215 10.98 -19.10 4.10
N GLY A 216 10.68 -18.79 2.84
CA GLY A 216 9.35 -18.86 2.22
C GLY A 216 8.46 -17.67 2.52
N LEU A 217 9.05 -16.49 2.69
CA LEU A 217 8.33 -15.25 3.02
C LEU A 217 8.42 -14.21 1.88
N THR A 218 8.47 -14.70 0.64
CA THR A 218 8.54 -13.89 -0.60
C THR A 218 7.19 -13.26 -0.96
N PHE A 219 6.50 -12.69 0.02
CA PHE A 219 5.18 -12.10 -0.14
C PHE A 219 5.22 -10.93 -1.10
N VAL A 220 4.21 -10.85 -1.98
CA VAL A 220 4.08 -9.77 -2.97
C VAL A 220 4.05 -8.39 -2.33
N ASN A 221 3.61 -8.27 -1.08
CA ASN A 221 3.54 -6.99 -0.39
C ASN A 221 4.88 -6.38 -0.01
N ALA A 222 5.85 -7.20 0.41
CA ALA A 222 7.23 -6.76 0.56
C ALA A 222 7.93 -6.66 -0.82
N GLY A 223 7.71 -7.65 -1.70
CA GLY A 223 8.32 -7.67 -3.03
C GLY A 223 7.97 -6.45 -3.89
N THR A 224 6.76 -5.91 -3.73
CA THR A 224 6.31 -4.71 -4.46
C THR A 224 7.16 -3.48 -4.14
N ASP A 225 7.47 -3.24 -2.86
CA ASP A 225 8.32 -2.11 -2.45
C ASP A 225 9.75 -2.27 -2.97
N LEU A 226 10.30 -3.50 -2.97
CA LEU A 226 11.62 -3.80 -3.55
C LEU A 226 11.65 -3.52 -5.06
N ILE A 227 10.67 -4.05 -5.81
CA ILE A 227 10.55 -3.79 -7.25
C ILE A 227 10.47 -2.28 -7.51
N TYR A 228 9.61 -1.56 -6.79
CA TYR A 228 9.45 -0.11 -6.94
C TYR A 228 10.75 0.64 -6.65
N ALA A 229 11.46 0.30 -5.57
CA ALA A 229 12.74 0.91 -5.22
C ALA A 229 13.83 0.67 -6.29
N ALA A 230 13.92 -0.54 -6.87
CA ALA A 230 14.88 -0.84 -7.91
C ALA A 230 14.65 -0.01 -9.19
N PHE A 231 13.40 0.11 -9.62
CA PHE A 231 13.06 0.94 -10.77
C PHE A 231 13.27 2.44 -10.51
N LYS A 232 13.04 2.92 -9.28
CA LYS A 232 13.36 4.31 -8.91
C LYS A 232 14.87 4.56 -8.84
N TYR A 233 15.65 3.62 -8.34
CA TYR A 233 17.10 3.70 -8.40
C TYR A 233 17.58 3.79 -9.87
N ALA A 234 17.05 2.96 -10.76
CA ALA A 234 17.35 3.01 -12.20
C ALA A 234 16.93 4.35 -12.84
N GLU A 235 15.75 4.87 -12.50
CA GLU A 235 15.25 6.17 -12.98
C GLU A 235 16.22 7.32 -12.65
N TYR A 236 16.80 7.33 -11.45
CA TYR A 236 17.67 8.42 -10.99
C TYR A 236 19.13 8.27 -11.36
N THR A 237 19.60 7.05 -11.62
CA THR A 237 21.04 6.77 -11.86
C THR A 237 21.35 6.34 -13.29
N GLY A 238 20.35 5.87 -14.04
CA GLY A 238 20.55 5.18 -15.32
C GLY A 238 21.06 3.74 -15.19
N ASP A 239 21.09 3.17 -13.97
CA ASP A 239 21.54 1.79 -13.75
C ASP A 239 20.51 0.77 -14.28
N SER A 240 20.81 0.20 -15.45
CA SER A 240 19.98 -0.82 -16.08
C SER A 240 19.99 -2.16 -15.35
N HIS A 241 21.00 -2.45 -14.51
CA HIS A 241 21.04 -3.65 -13.69
C HIS A 241 20.00 -3.60 -12.58
N ALA A 242 19.75 -2.42 -12.00
CA ALA A 242 18.70 -2.22 -11.01
C ALA A 242 17.31 -2.49 -11.61
N ALA A 243 16.99 -1.90 -12.76
CA ALA A 243 15.74 -2.18 -13.48
C ALA A 243 15.62 -3.68 -13.86
N ALA A 244 16.72 -4.31 -14.27
CA ALA A 244 16.73 -5.74 -14.58
C ALA A 244 16.44 -6.61 -13.34
N TRP A 245 16.94 -6.26 -12.16
CA TRP A 245 16.60 -6.93 -10.89
C TRP A 245 15.13 -6.71 -10.50
N GLY A 246 14.62 -5.49 -10.60
CA GLY A 246 13.20 -5.19 -10.36
C GLY A 246 12.29 -6.01 -11.26
N LYS A 247 12.58 -6.05 -12.56
CA LYS A 247 11.83 -6.87 -13.53
C LYS A 247 11.95 -8.37 -13.23
N HIS A 248 13.15 -8.84 -12.88
CA HIS A 248 13.41 -10.24 -12.58
C HIS A 248 12.68 -10.72 -11.31
N LEU A 249 12.62 -9.89 -10.27
CA LEU A 249 11.84 -10.19 -9.08
C LEU A 249 10.33 -10.27 -9.41
N TYR A 250 9.81 -9.31 -10.18
CA TYR A 250 8.40 -9.38 -10.61
C TYR A 250 8.11 -10.64 -11.44
N ARG A 251 9.05 -11.02 -12.31
CA ARG A 251 8.96 -12.23 -13.14
C ARG A 251 8.80 -13.51 -12.30
N GLN A 252 9.38 -13.61 -11.10
CA GLN A 252 9.19 -14.81 -10.27
C GLN A 252 7.72 -15.01 -9.85
N TYR A 253 7.00 -13.92 -9.54
CA TYR A 253 5.55 -13.99 -9.29
C TYR A 253 4.77 -14.38 -10.55
N VAL A 254 5.24 -13.98 -11.74
CA VAL A 254 4.61 -14.34 -13.03
C VAL A 254 4.82 -15.81 -13.35
N LEU A 255 6.04 -16.33 -13.14
CA LEU A 255 6.37 -17.74 -13.36
C LEU A 255 5.62 -18.68 -12.40
N ALA A 256 5.31 -18.21 -11.20
CA ALA A 256 4.56 -18.97 -10.20
C ALA A 256 3.04 -18.97 -10.42
N ARG A 257 2.52 -18.23 -11.41
CA ARG A 257 1.09 -18.27 -11.77
C ARG A 257 0.66 -19.69 -12.14
N ASN A 258 -0.63 -19.97 -11.97
CA ASN A 258 -1.19 -21.23 -12.44
C ASN A 258 -1.05 -21.31 -13.99
N PRO A 259 -0.54 -22.42 -14.55
CA PRO A 259 -0.26 -22.53 -15.98
C PRO A 259 -1.50 -22.62 -16.88
N GLU A 260 -2.66 -22.99 -16.32
CA GLU A 260 -3.91 -23.15 -17.07
C GLU A 260 -4.79 -21.90 -16.99
N THR A 261 -5.05 -21.39 -15.78
CA THR A 261 -5.89 -20.21 -15.54
C THR A 261 -5.13 -18.90 -15.70
N GLY A 262 -3.80 -18.94 -15.52
CA GLY A 262 -2.96 -17.75 -15.46
C GLY A 262 -3.25 -16.82 -14.28
N MET A 263 -4.00 -17.27 -13.27
CA MET A 263 -4.31 -16.48 -12.08
C MET A 263 -3.02 -16.17 -11.28
N PRO A 264 -2.97 -14.98 -10.63
CA PRO A 264 -1.81 -14.52 -9.88
C PRO A 264 -1.55 -15.37 -8.62
N VAL A 265 -0.37 -15.17 -8.02
CA VAL A 265 0.02 -15.77 -6.74
C VAL A 265 0.45 -14.72 -5.74
N TYR A 266 0.24 -15.01 -4.44
CA TYR A 266 0.64 -14.13 -3.35
C TYR A 266 2.16 -14.13 -3.07
N GLN A 267 2.84 -15.22 -3.42
CA GLN A 267 4.28 -15.43 -3.25
C GLN A 267 4.76 -16.46 -4.27
N PHE A 268 6.08 -16.54 -4.49
CA PHE A 268 6.67 -17.48 -5.45
C PHE A 268 7.52 -18.59 -4.83
N SER A 269 7.59 -18.66 -3.50
CA SER A 269 8.26 -19.73 -2.73
C SER A 269 7.37 -20.24 -1.60
N SER A 270 7.65 -21.43 -1.10
CA SER A 270 7.00 -22.00 0.09
C SER A 270 8.02 -22.15 1.23
N PRO A 271 7.60 -21.97 2.48
CA PRO A 271 8.51 -22.11 3.61
C PRO A 271 8.90 -23.57 3.82
N GLN A 272 10.21 -23.82 3.79
CA GLN A 272 10.78 -25.11 4.17
C GLN A 272 10.45 -25.40 5.63
N GLN A 273 9.94 -26.60 5.91
CA GLN A 273 9.78 -27.07 7.29
C GLN A 273 11.16 -27.26 7.93
N ARG A 274 11.44 -26.47 8.97
CA ARG A 274 12.70 -26.47 9.73
C ARG A 274 12.52 -27.02 11.14
N GLN A 275 11.28 -27.18 11.61
CA GLN A 275 10.92 -27.76 12.90
C GLN A 275 9.72 -28.72 12.76
N PRO A 276 9.53 -29.66 13.70
CA PRO A 276 8.32 -30.50 13.75
C PRO A 276 7.06 -29.65 13.86
N VAL A 277 5.99 -30.06 13.18
CA VAL A 277 4.69 -29.40 13.28
C VAL A 277 4.15 -29.56 14.71
N PRO A 278 3.75 -28.46 15.39
CA PRO A 278 3.20 -28.53 16.74
C PRO A 278 1.80 -29.17 16.74
N GLU A 279 1.39 -29.74 17.88
CA GLU A 279 0.02 -30.26 18.07
C GLU A 279 -1.05 -29.15 18.08
N ASP A 280 -0.68 -27.95 18.53
CA ASP A 280 -1.56 -26.78 18.49
C ASP A 280 -1.49 -26.09 17.12
N ASP A 281 -2.58 -26.21 16.36
CA ASP A 281 -2.75 -25.62 15.04
C ASP A 281 -2.63 -24.08 15.03
N ASN A 282 -2.83 -23.42 16.18
CA ASN A 282 -2.68 -21.96 16.29
C ASN A 282 -1.22 -21.50 16.26
N GLN A 283 -0.27 -22.43 16.41
CA GLN A 283 1.15 -22.15 16.22
C GLN A 283 1.51 -22.20 14.72
N THR A 284 1.49 -21.02 14.10
CA THR A 284 1.53 -20.85 12.64
C THR A 284 2.86 -20.29 12.11
N GLN A 285 3.93 -20.37 12.89
CA GLN A 285 5.26 -19.91 12.48
C GLN A 285 5.74 -20.68 11.24
N SER A 286 6.35 -19.97 10.29
CA SER A 286 6.71 -20.54 8.98
C SER A 286 7.80 -21.61 9.05
N TRP A 287 8.58 -21.69 10.12
CA TRP A 287 9.53 -22.79 10.32
C TRP A 287 8.85 -24.16 10.54
N PHE A 288 7.52 -24.20 10.73
CA PHE A 288 6.74 -25.43 10.72
C PHE A 288 6.28 -25.86 9.32
N GLY A 289 6.71 -25.17 8.25
CA GLY A 289 6.32 -25.45 6.87
C GLY A 289 5.20 -24.56 6.36
N ASP A 290 4.75 -24.82 5.12
CA ASP A 290 3.71 -24.04 4.44
C ASP A 290 2.39 -24.07 5.22
N ARG A 291 1.90 -22.88 5.58
CA ARG A 291 0.72 -22.77 6.45
C ARG A 291 -0.58 -23.16 5.73
N ALA A 292 -0.67 -22.96 4.42
CA ALA A 292 -1.83 -23.41 3.66
C ALA A 292 -1.81 -24.94 3.55
N GLN A 293 -0.64 -25.55 3.35
CA GLN A 293 -0.51 -27.00 3.32
C GLN A 293 -0.90 -27.62 4.66
N ARG A 294 -0.51 -27.01 5.78
CA ARG A 294 -0.91 -27.49 7.12
C ARG A 294 -2.43 -27.40 7.32
N GLN A 295 -3.03 -26.26 6.99
CA GLN A 295 -4.45 -26.03 7.29
C GLN A 295 -5.40 -26.71 6.30
N PHE A 296 -5.00 -26.86 5.02
CA PHE A 296 -5.88 -27.27 3.92
C PHE A 296 -5.35 -28.46 3.12
N GLY A 297 -4.06 -28.81 3.24
CA GLY A 297 -3.46 -29.96 2.55
C GLY A 297 -4.21 -31.28 2.74
N PRO A 298 -4.75 -31.61 3.94
CA PRO A 298 -5.52 -32.84 4.12
C PRO A 298 -6.76 -32.97 3.22
N GLU A 299 -7.39 -31.85 2.82
CA GLU A 299 -8.57 -31.86 1.96
C GLU A 299 -8.25 -31.56 0.49
N PHE A 300 -7.20 -30.80 0.21
CA PHE A 300 -6.94 -30.26 -1.14
C PHE A 300 -5.61 -30.72 -1.76
N GLY A 301 -4.74 -31.39 -1.00
CA GLY A 301 -3.46 -31.88 -1.50
C GLY A 301 -2.52 -30.75 -1.92
N GLU A 302 -1.77 -30.96 -3.00
CA GLU A 302 -0.64 -30.10 -3.40
C GLU A 302 -1.02 -28.67 -3.81
N ILE A 303 -2.29 -28.39 -4.14
CA ILE A 303 -2.74 -27.01 -4.42
C ILE A 303 -2.67 -26.12 -3.18
N ALA A 304 -2.76 -26.71 -1.99
CA ALA A 304 -2.75 -26.00 -0.72
C ALA A 304 -1.34 -25.48 -0.41
N ARG A 305 -0.98 -24.39 -1.06
CA ARG A 305 0.24 -23.61 -0.83
C ARG A 305 -0.13 -22.16 -0.64
N GLU A 306 0.63 -21.45 0.19
CA GLU A 306 0.32 -20.05 0.52
C GLU A 306 0.22 -19.16 -0.72
N ALA A 307 1.05 -19.43 -1.72
CA ALA A 307 1.05 -18.77 -3.02
C ALA A 307 -0.29 -18.87 -3.76
N ASN A 308 -0.98 -20.00 -3.63
CA ASN A 308 -2.17 -20.33 -4.41
C ASN A 308 -3.47 -19.87 -3.72
N VAL A 309 -3.40 -19.33 -2.50
CA VAL A 309 -4.57 -18.86 -1.75
C VAL A 309 -5.04 -17.50 -2.27
N LEU A 310 -6.21 -17.49 -2.91
CA LEU A 310 -6.90 -16.29 -3.39
C LEU A 310 -8.23 -16.05 -2.64
N PHE A 311 -8.23 -16.32 -1.34
CA PHE A 311 -9.37 -16.12 -0.43
C PHE A 311 -8.99 -15.40 0.87
N ARG A 312 -7.96 -14.57 0.80
CA ARG A 312 -7.55 -13.58 1.80
C ARG A 312 -7.74 -12.17 1.25
N ASP A 313 -7.28 -11.13 1.94
CA ASP A 313 -7.18 -9.80 1.35
C ASP A 313 -6.40 -9.82 0.02
N MET A 314 -7.09 -9.48 -1.06
CA MET A 314 -6.61 -9.50 -2.45
C MET A 314 -6.09 -8.14 -2.91
N ARG A 315 -6.20 -7.09 -2.09
CA ARG A 315 -5.68 -5.76 -2.39
C ARG A 315 -4.20 -5.80 -2.82
N PRO A 316 -3.30 -6.56 -2.18
CA PRO A 316 -1.91 -6.70 -2.64
C PRO A 316 -1.75 -7.12 -4.11
N LEU A 317 -2.64 -7.98 -4.61
CA LEU A 317 -2.56 -8.57 -5.95
C LEU A 317 -3.30 -7.76 -7.01
N LEU A 318 -4.40 -7.12 -6.62
CA LEU A 318 -5.31 -6.47 -7.55
C LEU A 318 -5.18 -4.96 -7.55
N ILE A 319 -4.65 -4.37 -6.48
CA ILE A 319 -4.51 -2.93 -6.31
C ILE A 319 -3.05 -2.55 -6.14
N ASP A 320 -2.43 -2.85 -5.00
CA ASP A 320 -1.17 -2.20 -4.61
C ASP A 320 0.00 -2.57 -5.55
N ASN A 321 0.18 -3.87 -5.87
CA ASN A 321 1.20 -4.29 -6.82
C ASN A 321 0.93 -3.76 -8.24
N PRO A 322 -0.26 -3.96 -8.86
CA PRO A 322 -0.56 -3.37 -10.15
C PRO A 322 -0.36 -1.85 -10.22
N LEU A 323 -0.79 -1.08 -9.21
CA LEU A 323 -0.59 0.38 -9.21
C LEU A 323 0.90 0.76 -9.23
N ALA A 324 1.73 0.07 -8.45
CA ALA A 324 3.18 0.29 -8.45
C ALA A 324 3.80 -0.06 -9.82
N MET A 325 3.43 -1.20 -10.41
CA MET A 325 3.94 -1.61 -11.73
C MET A 325 3.52 -0.63 -12.83
N LEU A 326 2.27 -0.15 -12.80
CA LEU A 326 1.76 0.80 -13.79
C LEU A 326 2.40 2.20 -13.64
N ASP A 327 2.74 2.64 -12.43
CA ASP A 327 3.52 3.88 -12.24
C ASP A 327 4.95 3.75 -12.77
N ILE A 328 5.60 2.60 -12.57
CA ILE A 328 6.90 2.29 -13.20
C ILE A 328 6.76 2.38 -14.72
N LEU A 329 5.82 1.66 -15.31
CA LEU A 329 5.64 1.55 -16.76
C LEU A 329 5.28 2.88 -17.45
N ARG A 330 4.72 3.84 -16.72
CA ARG A 330 4.47 5.20 -17.22
C ARG A 330 5.78 5.95 -17.53
N THR A 331 6.84 5.70 -16.77
CA THR A 331 8.13 6.40 -16.90
C THR A 331 9.21 5.53 -17.56
N GLN A 332 9.11 4.21 -17.42
CA GLN A 332 10.03 3.22 -17.98
C GLN A 332 9.21 2.14 -18.72
N PRO A 333 8.74 2.41 -19.95
CA PRO A 333 7.88 1.49 -20.69
C PRO A 333 8.56 0.15 -20.98
N ASP A 334 7.88 -0.95 -20.65
CA ASP A 334 8.30 -2.32 -20.94
C ASP A 334 7.06 -3.14 -21.33
N ALA A 335 6.97 -3.52 -22.61
CA ALA A 335 5.79 -4.17 -23.17
C ALA A 335 5.53 -5.57 -22.56
N GLU A 336 6.58 -6.29 -22.18
CA GLU A 336 6.47 -7.61 -21.58
C GLU A 336 5.90 -7.52 -20.17
N MET A 337 6.44 -6.59 -19.36
CA MET A 337 5.96 -6.33 -18.01
C MET A 337 4.52 -5.78 -18.01
N LEU A 338 4.17 -4.90 -18.94
CA LEU A 338 2.79 -4.43 -19.12
C LEU A 338 1.85 -5.60 -19.43
N ASN A 339 2.25 -6.51 -20.32
CA ASN A 339 1.47 -7.71 -20.61
C ASN A 339 1.31 -8.62 -19.39
N TRP A 340 2.33 -8.76 -18.53
CA TRP A 340 2.22 -9.50 -17.28
C TRP A 340 1.20 -8.89 -16.31
N VAL A 341 1.18 -7.56 -16.16
CA VAL A 341 0.18 -6.86 -15.32
C VAL A 341 -1.23 -7.10 -15.86
N ILE A 342 -1.44 -6.85 -17.16
CA ILE A 342 -2.75 -6.97 -17.82
C ILE A 342 -3.29 -8.39 -17.75
N SER A 343 -2.47 -9.39 -18.12
CA SER A 343 -2.87 -10.79 -18.07
C SER A 343 -3.20 -11.24 -16.65
N GLY A 344 -2.43 -10.81 -15.64
CA GLY A 344 -2.71 -11.13 -14.23
C GLY A 344 -4.06 -10.61 -13.77
N LEU A 345 -4.40 -9.35 -14.11
CA LEU A 345 -5.70 -8.75 -13.82
C LEU A 345 -6.83 -9.49 -14.55
N LYS A 346 -6.73 -9.62 -15.88
CA LYS A 346 -7.76 -10.27 -16.71
C LYS A 346 -8.04 -11.70 -16.25
N ASN A 347 -6.99 -12.49 -16.02
CA ASN A 347 -7.12 -13.87 -15.57
C ASN A 347 -7.74 -13.95 -14.17
N TYR A 348 -7.41 -13.05 -13.24
CA TYR A 348 -8.09 -13.05 -11.95
C TYR A 348 -9.60 -12.78 -12.11
N TYR A 349 -9.98 -11.69 -12.77
CA TYR A 349 -11.39 -11.31 -12.89
C TYR A 349 -12.20 -12.30 -13.72
N GLN A 350 -11.62 -12.94 -14.73
CA GLN A 350 -12.29 -13.97 -15.53
C GLN A 350 -12.84 -15.11 -14.67
N TYR A 351 -12.10 -15.55 -13.66
CA TYR A 351 -12.49 -16.67 -12.80
C TYR A 351 -13.22 -16.21 -11.54
N ALA A 352 -12.73 -15.15 -10.89
CA ALA A 352 -13.20 -14.73 -9.57
C ALA A 352 -14.41 -13.80 -9.62
N TYR A 353 -14.60 -12.99 -10.66
CA TYR A 353 -15.66 -11.99 -10.67
C TYR A 353 -17.03 -12.60 -10.98
N ASP A 354 -17.99 -12.43 -10.07
CA ASP A 354 -19.40 -12.68 -10.31
C ASP A 354 -20.12 -11.37 -10.64
N VAL A 355 -20.37 -11.17 -11.94
CA VAL A 355 -21.09 -10.01 -12.47
C VAL A 355 -22.52 -9.90 -11.92
N THR A 356 -23.15 -11.00 -11.51
CA THR A 356 -24.54 -11.00 -11.03
C THR A 356 -24.63 -10.35 -9.66
N SER A 357 -23.75 -10.77 -8.75
CA SER A 357 -23.71 -10.33 -7.35
C SER A 357 -22.78 -9.14 -7.08
N ASN A 358 -21.95 -8.75 -8.06
CA ASN A 358 -20.89 -7.74 -7.90
C ASN A 358 -19.87 -8.14 -6.80
N THR A 359 -19.48 -9.42 -6.78
CA THR A 359 -18.56 -9.96 -5.78
C THR A 359 -17.38 -10.70 -6.41
N LEU A 360 -16.32 -10.88 -5.63
CA LEU A 360 -15.18 -11.74 -5.96
C LEU A 360 -15.30 -13.06 -5.18
N ARG A 361 -15.24 -14.18 -5.88
CA ARG A 361 -15.24 -15.51 -5.26
C ARG A 361 -13.93 -15.75 -4.51
N PRO A 362 -13.95 -16.37 -3.31
CA PRO A 362 -12.77 -16.97 -2.71
C PRO A 362 -12.33 -18.17 -3.55
N MET A 363 -11.05 -18.24 -3.95
CA MET A 363 -10.58 -19.30 -4.86
C MET A 363 -9.20 -19.85 -4.50
N TRP A 364 -8.93 -21.07 -4.94
CA TRP A 364 -7.57 -21.46 -5.29
C TRP A 364 -7.21 -20.89 -6.66
N ASN A 365 -5.94 -20.58 -6.91
CA ASN A 365 -5.51 -20.03 -8.20
C ASN A 365 -5.65 -21.00 -9.40
N ASN A 366 -5.98 -22.28 -9.18
CA ASN A 366 -6.36 -23.21 -10.24
C ASN A 366 -7.82 -23.04 -10.70
N GLY A 367 -8.55 -22.05 -10.19
CA GLY A 367 -9.94 -21.77 -10.54
C GLY A 367 -10.97 -22.55 -9.72
N GLN A 368 -10.56 -23.32 -8.71
CA GLN A 368 -11.50 -23.93 -7.78
C GLN A 368 -12.15 -22.87 -6.90
N ASP A 369 -13.47 -22.70 -7.04
CA ASP A 369 -14.31 -21.88 -6.18
C ASP A 369 -14.41 -22.49 -4.78
N MET A 370 -14.14 -21.68 -3.76
CA MET A 370 -14.12 -22.06 -2.36
C MET A 370 -15.28 -21.44 -1.57
N THR A 371 -16.25 -20.84 -2.25
CA THR A 371 -17.43 -20.23 -1.63
C THR A 371 -18.19 -21.24 -0.76
N GLY A 372 -18.43 -20.89 0.50
CA GLY A 372 -19.13 -21.74 1.47
C GLY A 372 -18.26 -22.83 2.11
N TYR A 373 -16.99 -22.96 1.72
CA TYR A 373 -16.08 -23.88 2.40
C TYR A 373 -15.87 -23.43 3.85
N ARG A 374 -15.96 -24.38 4.79
CA ARG A 374 -15.72 -24.16 6.22
C ARG A 374 -14.44 -24.85 6.66
N PHE A 375 -13.54 -24.09 7.29
CA PHE A 375 -12.26 -24.59 7.75
C PHE A 375 -12.45 -25.77 8.69
N LYS A 376 -11.74 -26.87 8.42
CA LYS A 376 -11.84 -28.11 9.22
C LYS A 376 -11.03 -28.06 10.51
N ARG A 377 -10.08 -27.13 10.59
CA ARG A 377 -9.14 -26.96 11.70
C ARG A 377 -8.69 -25.50 11.81
N ASP A 378 -8.15 -25.16 12.97
CA ASP A 378 -7.47 -23.89 13.20
C ASP A 378 -6.24 -23.79 12.29
N GLY A 379 -5.70 -22.58 12.15
CA GLY A 379 -4.48 -22.36 11.40
C GLY A 379 -4.32 -20.91 11.00
N TYR A 380 -3.37 -20.67 10.10
CA TYR A 380 -2.94 -19.34 9.72
C TYR A 380 -4.04 -18.48 9.09
N TYR A 381 -4.99 -19.10 8.40
CA TYR A 381 -6.06 -18.40 7.70
C TYR A 381 -7.29 -18.16 8.57
N GLY A 382 -7.33 -18.74 9.78
CA GLY A 382 -8.41 -18.56 10.73
C GLY A 382 -8.77 -19.82 11.49
N LYS A 383 -9.77 -19.69 12.38
CA LYS A 383 -10.23 -20.77 13.25
C LYS A 383 -11.10 -21.79 12.51
N ALA A 384 -11.17 -23.00 13.06
CA ALA A 384 -12.10 -24.03 12.63
C ALA A 384 -13.54 -23.49 12.58
N GLY A 385 -14.28 -23.85 11.54
CA GLY A 385 -15.66 -23.41 11.32
C GLY A 385 -15.80 -22.05 10.62
N THR A 386 -14.74 -21.25 10.47
CA THR A 386 -14.75 -20.06 9.62
C THR A 386 -15.16 -20.43 8.20
N GLU A 387 -16.14 -19.70 7.67
CA GLU A 387 -16.70 -19.90 6.34
C GLU A 387 -16.13 -18.89 5.36
N LEU A 388 -15.65 -19.36 4.22
CA LEU A 388 -15.23 -18.50 3.12
C LEU A 388 -16.46 -17.96 2.39
N LYS A 389 -16.57 -16.63 2.34
CA LYS A 389 -17.65 -15.91 1.69
C LYS A 389 -17.10 -15.09 0.52
N PRO A 390 -17.93 -14.77 -0.49
CA PRO A 390 -17.56 -13.81 -1.51
C PRO A 390 -17.18 -12.46 -0.90
N PHE A 391 -16.17 -11.82 -1.48
CA PHE A 391 -15.74 -10.46 -1.13
C PHE A 391 -16.55 -9.45 -1.94
N ALA A 392 -16.98 -8.36 -1.31
CA ALA A 392 -17.58 -7.26 -2.05
C ALA A 392 -16.55 -6.65 -3.02
N LEU A 393 -16.96 -6.35 -4.25
CA LEU A 393 -16.13 -5.61 -5.18
C LEU A 393 -16.35 -4.11 -4.97
N GLU A 394 -15.42 -3.48 -4.27
CA GLU A 394 -15.43 -2.05 -3.99
C GLU A 394 -14.89 -1.24 -5.19
N GLY A 395 -15.18 0.07 -5.22
CA GLY A 395 -14.70 0.96 -6.28
C GLY A 395 -13.17 1.05 -6.40
N ASP A 396 -12.44 0.73 -5.32
CA ASP A 396 -10.98 0.77 -5.26
C ASP A 396 -10.31 -0.16 -6.28
N TYR A 397 -10.96 -1.28 -6.63
CA TYR A 397 -10.46 -2.27 -7.58
C TYR A 397 -10.41 -1.76 -9.03
N LEU A 398 -11.04 -0.62 -9.34
CA LEU A 398 -11.10 -0.09 -10.69
C LEU A 398 -9.89 0.73 -11.12
N LEU A 399 -9.21 1.39 -10.18
CA LEU A 399 -8.10 2.29 -10.51
C LEU A 399 -6.97 1.56 -11.28
N PRO A 400 -6.53 0.35 -10.87
CA PRO A 400 -5.54 -0.42 -11.61
C PRO A 400 -6.01 -0.80 -13.02
N LEU A 401 -7.28 -1.18 -13.18
CA LEU A 401 -7.86 -1.53 -14.49
C LEU A 401 -7.89 -0.32 -15.43
N VAL A 402 -8.29 0.85 -14.93
CA VAL A 402 -8.29 2.11 -15.71
C VAL A 402 -6.87 2.50 -16.10
N ARG A 403 -5.90 2.45 -15.17
CA ARG A 403 -4.49 2.76 -15.48
C ARG A 403 -3.90 1.78 -16.50
N ALA A 404 -4.20 0.49 -16.37
CA ALA A 404 -3.78 -0.52 -17.34
C ALA A 404 -4.39 -0.26 -18.73
N TYR A 405 -5.70 0.04 -18.81
CA TYR A 405 -6.36 0.43 -20.06
C TYR A 405 -5.73 1.69 -20.69
N ARG A 406 -5.46 2.73 -19.89
CA ARG A 406 -4.86 3.98 -20.39
C ARG A 406 -3.48 3.76 -21.00
N LEU A 407 -2.69 2.83 -20.46
CA LEU A 407 -1.35 2.51 -20.99
C LEU A 407 -1.38 1.58 -22.21
N SER A 408 -2.39 0.72 -22.34
CA SER A 408 -2.41 -0.34 -23.37
C SER A 408 -3.42 -0.14 -24.50
N GLY A 409 -4.52 0.57 -24.24
CA GLY A 409 -5.70 0.59 -25.11
C GLY A 409 -6.44 -0.76 -25.20
N ASP A 410 -6.23 -1.70 -24.26
CA ASP A 410 -6.91 -3.00 -24.25
C ASP A 410 -8.42 -2.83 -24.01
N GLU A 411 -9.22 -3.07 -25.05
CA GLU A 411 -10.67 -2.87 -25.01
C GLU A 411 -11.41 -3.89 -24.13
N ASP A 412 -10.83 -5.06 -23.83
CA ASP A 412 -11.44 -5.99 -22.87
C ASP A 412 -11.34 -5.44 -21.44
N LEU A 413 -10.23 -4.77 -21.11
CA LEU A 413 -10.12 -4.05 -19.83
C LEU A 413 -11.16 -2.94 -19.75
N TYR A 414 -11.35 -2.18 -20.82
CA TYR A 414 -12.39 -1.13 -20.84
C TYR A 414 -13.80 -1.70 -20.71
N ALA A 415 -14.09 -2.83 -21.37
CA ALA A 415 -15.36 -3.53 -21.21
C ALA A 415 -15.59 -4.00 -19.76
N LEU A 416 -14.54 -4.50 -19.10
CA LEU A 416 -14.59 -4.89 -17.68
C LEU A 416 -14.84 -3.68 -16.77
N VAL A 417 -14.09 -2.59 -16.97
CA VAL A 417 -14.26 -1.32 -16.25
C VAL A 417 -15.69 -0.80 -16.38
N ASN A 418 -16.22 -0.74 -17.60
CA ASN A 418 -17.60 -0.28 -17.83
C ASN A 418 -18.62 -1.19 -17.15
N THR A 419 -18.40 -2.51 -17.17
CA THR A 419 -19.29 -3.47 -16.51
C THR A 419 -19.35 -3.22 -15.00
N MET A 420 -18.19 -3.10 -14.35
CA MET A 420 -18.08 -2.84 -12.91
C MET A 420 -18.61 -1.45 -12.53
N LEU A 421 -18.25 -0.39 -13.27
CA LEU A 421 -18.78 0.96 -13.02
C LEU A 421 -20.30 1.02 -13.19
N THR A 422 -20.86 0.36 -14.19
CA THR A 422 -22.33 0.31 -14.39
C THR A 422 -23.03 -0.39 -13.23
N ARG A 423 -22.37 -1.36 -12.58
CA ARG A 423 -22.90 -2.01 -11.37
C ARG A 423 -22.81 -1.08 -10.16
N LEU A 424 -21.64 -0.51 -9.90
CA LEU A 424 -21.43 0.43 -8.79
C LEU A 424 -22.34 1.66 -8.89
N ASN A 425 -22.58 2.17 -10.10
CA ASN A 425 -23.49 3.31 -10.31
C ASN A 425 -24.96 3.05 -9.96
N LYS A 426 -25.34 1.80 -9.66
CA LYS A 426 -26.68 1.44 -9.15
C LYS A 426 -26.73 1.44 -7.63
N GLU A 427 -25.58 1.48 -6.97
CA GLU A 427 -25.46 1.58 -5.53
C GLU A 427 -25.52 3.05 -5.09
N ASP A 428 -25.78 3.28 -3.81
CA ASP A 428 -25.80 4.63 -3.26
C ASP A 428 -24.38 5.21 -3.24
N ILE A 429 -24.19 6.36 -3.89
CA ILE A 429 -22.91 7.07 -3.97
C ILE A 429 -22.31 7.33 -2.58
N GLN A 430 -23.15 7.51 -1.56
CA GLN A 430 -22.70 7.70 -0.17
C GLN A 430 -21.96 6.47 0.38
N HIS A 431 -22.25 5.27 -0.12
CA HIS A 431 -21.64 4.03 0.36
C HIS A 431 -20.41 3.61 -0.45
N ILE A 432 -20.34 4.00 -1.73
CA ILE A 432 -19.25 3.58 -2.63
C ILE A 432 -18.16 4.64 -2.81
N ALA A 433 -18.39 5.89 -2.38
CA ALA A 433 -17.42 6.94 -2.54
C ALA A 433 -16.13 6.61 -1.77
N SER A 434 -15.03 6.54 -2.52
CA SER A 434 -13.70 6.31 -1.97
C SER A 434 -12.67 7.16 -2.69
N PRO A 435 -11.51 7.44 -2.05
CA PRO A 435 -10.40 8.13 -2.70
C PRO A 435 -9.96 7.47 -4.03
N LEU A 436 -9.87 6.14 -4.10
CA LEU A 436 -9.46 5.44 -5.34
C LEU A 436 -10.55 5.46 -6.40
N LEU A 437 -11.83 5.38 -6.03
CA LEU A 437 -12.93 5.52 -6.99
C LEU A 437 -12.97 6.93 -7.58
N LEU A 438 -12.76 7.96 -6.76
CA LEU A 438 -12.65 9.34 -7.25
C LEU A 438 -11.51 9.46 -8.28
N LEU A 439 -10.33 8.93 -7.99
CA LEU A 439 -9.21 8.93 -8.94
C LEU A 439 -9.52 8.15 -10.22
N THR A 440 -10.15 6.98 -10.09
CA THR A 440 -10.60 6.16 -11.22
C THR A 440 -11.42 7.00 -12.19
N VAL A 441 -12.43 7.71 -11.67
CA VAL A 441 -13.36 8.50 -12.49
C VAL A 441 -12.68 9.75 -13.04
N ILE A 442 -11.78 10.41 -12.30
CA ILE A 442 -10.99 11.53 -12.82
C ILE A 442 -10.14 11.10 -14.01
N GLU A 443 -9.37 10.02 -13.86
CA GLU A 443 -8.48 9.52 -14.91
C GLU A 443 -9.26 9.02 -16.13
N LEU A 444 -10.42 8.40 -15.92
CA LEU A 444 -11.30 7.97 -17.00
C LEU A 444 -11.94 9.15 -17.74
N ALA A 445 -12.41 10.17 -17.00
CA ALA A 445 -12.98 11.38 -17.56
C ALA A 445 -11.97 12.14 -18.42
N ASP A 446 -10.74 12.29 -17.92
CA ASP A 446 -9.63 12.90 -18.66
C ASP A 446 -9.28 12.07 -19.90
N HIS A 447 -9.10 10.75 -19.77
CA HIS A 447 -8.68 9.93 -20.90
C HIS A 447 -9.75 9.83 -22.00
N LYS A 448 -11.03 9.73 -21.64
CA LYS A 448 -12.15 9.63 -22.60
C LYS A 448 -12.73 10.99 -22.99
N GLN A 449 -12.23 12.08 -22.42
CA GLN A 449 -12.75 13.44 -22.60
C GLN A 449 -14.28 13.49 -22.37
N SER A 450 -14.74 12.91 -21.26
CA SER A 450 -16.16 12.71 -20.95
C SER A 450 -16.67 13.67 -19.88
N GLU A 451 -17.58 14.58 -20.26
CA GLU A 451 -18.24 15.50 -19.32
C GLU A 451 -19.07 14.76 -18.27
N SER A 452 -19.76 13.68 -18.66
CA SER A 452 -20.55 12.88 -17.72
C SER A 452 -19.69 12.27 -16.62
N TRP A 453 -18.51 11.75 -16.97
CA TRP A 453 -17.57 11.25 -15.97
C TRP A 453 -16.96 12.36 -15.12
N ALA A 454 -16.65 13.53 -15.71
CA ALA A 454 -16.18 14.68 -14.94
C ALA A 454 -17.24 15.14 -13.91
N HIS A 455 -18.52 15.17 -14.29
CA HIS A 455 -19.62 15.47 -13.37
C HIS A 455 -19.78 14.40 -12.28
N TYR A 456 -19.61 13.12 -12.61
CA TYR A 456 -19.64 12.05 -11.62
C TYR A 456 -18.48 12.14 -10.62
N ALA A 457 -17.26 12.46 -11.09
CA ALA A 457 -16.12 12.75 -10.21
C ALA A 457 -16.43 13.92 -9.26
N ALA A 458 -17.11 14.97 -9.74
CA ALA A 458 -17.51 16.09 -8.89
C ALA A 458 -18.51 15.68 -7.79
N GLN A 459 -19.41 14.74 -8.07
CA GLN A 459 -20.33 14.19 -7.08
C GLN A 459 -19.58 13.36 -6.03
N LEU A 460 -18.70 12.45 -6.46
CA LEU A 460 -17.86 11.65 -5.55
C LEU A 460 -16.99 12.53 -4.65
N ALA A 461 -16.39 13.59 -5.21
CA ALA A 461 -15.59 14.54 -4.44
C ALA A 461 -16.43 15.28 -3.38
N GLY A 462 -17.67 15.66 -3.72
CA GLY A 462 -18.59 16.28 -2.77
C GLY A 462 -18.94 15.35 -1.61
N VAL A 463 -19.25 14.09 -1.91
CA VAL A 463 -19.52 13.06 -0.90
C VAL A 463 -18.33 12.86 0.02
N LEU A 464 -17.12 12.68 -0.53
CA LEU A 464 -15.91 12.51 0.27
C LEU A 464 -15.64 13.72 1.17
N PHE A 465 -15.86 14.93 0.66
CA PHE A 465 -15.70 16.14 1.46
C PHE A 465 -16.68 16.15 2.65
N GLU A 466 -17.96 15.91 2.40
CA GLU A 466 -19.01 15.90 3.44
C GLU A 466 -18.80 14.79 4.48
N GLN A 467 -18.34 13.61 4.05
CA GLN A 467 -18.12 12.47 4.94
C GLN A 467 -16.89 12.61 5.82
N HIS A 468 -15.84 13.29 5.33
CA HIS A 468 -14.54 13.26 5.98
C HIS A 468 -14.09 14.59 6.58
N PHE A 469 -14.60 15.75 6.13
CA PHE A 469 -14.20 17.04 6.70
C PHE A 469 -15.04 17.39 7.93
N HIS A 470 -14.47 17.19 9.12
CA HIS A 470 -15.11 17.46 10.41
C HIS A 470 -14.15 18.19 11.34
N ARG A 471 -14.65 19.18 12.10
CA ARG A 471 -13.86 19.90 13.10
C ARG A 471 -12.58 20.55 12.53
N GLY A 472 -12.61 20.95 11.26
CA GLY A 472 -11.44 21.53 10.58
C GLY A 472 -10.37 20.52 10.17
N LEU A 473 -10.65 19.21 10.27
CA LEU A 473 -9.74 18.13 9.94
C LEU A 473 -10.41 17.14 8.97
N PHE A 474 -9.61 16.42 8.18
CA PHE A 474 -10.07 15.25 7.45
C PHE A 474 -9.89 14.01 8.30
N VAL A 475 -10.99 13.32 8.60
CA VAL A 475 -11.06 12.12 9.45
C VAL A 475 -11.97 11.07 8.83
N ARG A 476 -11.84 9.81 9.27
CA ARG A 476 -12.62 8.70 8.69
C ARG A 476 -14.14 8.89 8.78
N SER A 477 -14.65 9.51 9.85
CA SER A 477 -16.03 10.02 9.90
C SER A 477 -16.17 11.05 11.02
N ALA A 478 -17.34 11.70 11.10
CA ALA A 478 -17.68 12.61 12.20
C ALA A 478 -17.51 11.98 13.60
N GLN A 479 -17.65 10.67 13.75
CA GLN A 479 -17.54 9.96 15.03
C GLN A 479 -16.11 9.50 15.36
N HIS A 480 -15.16 9.55 14.42
CA HIS A 480 -13.81 9.04 14.68
C HIS A 480 -12.99 10.03 15.54
N ARG A 481 -12.29 9.45 16.51
CA ARG A 481 -11.54 10.17 17.55
C ARG A 481 -10.20 10.71 17.07
N TYR A 482 -9.53 10.02 16.17
CA TYR A 482 -8.19 10.40 15.72
C TYR A 482 -8.17 10.84 14.27
N VAL A 483 -7.36 11.85 13.97
CA VAL A 483 -6.87 12.11 12.61
C VAL A 483 -5.66 11.24 12.34
N ARG A 484 -5.53 10.73 11.11
CA ARG A 484 -4.34 10.04 10.60
C ARG A 484 -3.75 10.84 9.45
N LEU A 485 -2.46 11.18 9.53
CA LEU A 485 -1.79 12.01 8.52
C LEU A 485 -1.70 11.32 7.17
N ASP A 486 -1.60 9.99 7.14
CA ASP A 486 -1.47 9.22 5.90
C ASP A 486 -2.79 8.91 5.19
N ASP A 487 -3.92 9.38 5.75
CA ASP A 487 -5.22 9.20 5.11
C ASP A 487 -5.26 9.93 3.77
N SER A 488 -5.84 9.26 2.78
CA SER A 488 -5.74 9.69 1.38
C SER A 488 -6.81 10.67 0.92
N TYR A 489 -7.78 11.01 1.77
CA TYR A 489 -8.89 11.91 1.44
C TYR A 489 -8.40 13.29 0.97
N PRO A 490 -7.46 13.97 1.68
CA PRO A 490 -6.96 15.27 1.26
C PRO A 490 -6.30 15.23 -0.12
N LEU A 491 -5.46 14.23 -0.38
CA LEU A 491 -4.77 14.07 -1.65
C LEU A 491 -5.74 13.81 -2.82
N ALA A 492 -6.75 12.96 -2.61
CA ALA A 492 -7.76 12.68 -3.63
C ALA A 492 -8.60 13.93 -3.98
N LEU A 493 -9.01 14.69 -2.97
CA LEU A 493 -9.73 15.96 -3.16
C LEU A 493 -8.86 17.02 -3.87
N LEU A 494 -7.59 17.15 -3.48
CA LEU A 494 -6.64 18.02 -4.19
C LEU A 494 -6.44 17.61 -5.65
N THR A 495 -6.43 16.30 -5.93
CA THR A 495 -6.33 15.79 -7.30
C THR A 495 -7.55 16.22 -8.14
N PHE A 496 -8.75 16.15 -7.58
CA PHE A 496 -9.95 16.67 -8.25
C PHE A 496 -9.88 18.18 -8.49
N VAL A 497 -9.49 18.96 -7.47
CA VAL A 497 -9.33 20.41 -7.61
C VAL A 497 -8.28 20.74 -8.68
N ALA A 498 -7.19 20.00 -8.74
CA ALA A 498 -6.15 20.15 -9.75
C ALA A 498 -6.67 19.84 -11.16
N ALA A 499 -7.50 18.81 -11.33
CA ALA A 499 -8.15 18.52 -12.60
C ALA A 499 -9.01 19.71 -13.08
N CYS A 500 -9.83 20.28 -12.20
CA CYS A 500 -10.60 21.50 -12.47
C CYS A 500 -9.70 22.69 -12.84
N ARG A 501 -8.54 22.83 -12.18
CA ARG A 501 -7.60 23.93 -12.44
C ARG A 501 -6.59 23.65 -13.58
N ASN A 502 -6.79 22.56 -14.35
CA ASN A 502 -5.89 22.14 -15.44
C ASN A 502 -4.43 21.92 -14.99
N LYS A 503 -4.26 21.31 -13.80
CA LYS A 503 -2.98 20.97 -13.17
C LYS A 503 -2.86 19.49 -12.80
N LEU A 504 -3.69 18.62 -13.39
CA LEU A 504 -3.74 17.20 -13.04
C LEU A 504 -2.38 16.51 -13.19
N ASN A 505 -1.63 16.82 -14.24
CA ASN A 505 -0.33 16.21 -14.53
C ASN A 505 0.79 16.61 -13.55
N ASP A 506 0.56 17.66 -12.75
CA ASP A 506 1.55 18.18 -11.80
C ASP A 506 1.36 17.59 -10.39
N ILE A 507 0.29 16.82 -10.16
CA ILE A 507 -0.03 16.25 -8.85
C ILE A 507 0.81 14.99 -8.58
N PRO A 508 1.35 14.83 -7.36
CA PRO A 508 2.06 13.61 -6.97
C PRO A 508 1.20 12.34 -7.15
N PRO A 509 1.78 11.21 -7.57
CA PRO A 509 1.02 10.00 -7.78
C PRO A 509 0.48 9.45 -6.45
N TYR A 510 -0.81 9.09 -6.43
CA TYR A 510 -1.41 8.30 -5.36
C TYR A 510 -1.32 6.81 -5.72
N LEU A 511 -0.59 6.05 -4.89
CA LEU A 511 -0.30 4.62 -5.06
C LEU A 511 -0.71 3.72 -3.88
N THR A 512 -0.89 4.23 -2.66
CA THR A 512 -1.11 3.40 -1.44
C THR A 512 -1.98 4.09 -0.38
N GLN A 513 -2.74 3.31 0.41
CA GLN A 513 -3.51 3.80 1.56
C GLN A 513 -2.66 4.17 2.79
N GLY A 514 -1.34 4.02 2.68
CA GLY A 514 -0.37 4.50 3.66
C GLY A 514 0.32 3.39 4.45
N GLY A 515 1.22 3.80 5.34
CA GLY A 515 1.99 2.93 6.23
C GLY A 515 1.21 2.46 7.47
N TYR A 516 1.88 1.66 8.28
CA TYR A 516 1.38 1.12 9.55
C TYR A 516 2.52 0.87 10.54
N VAL A 517 2.16 0.67 11.81
CA VAL A 517 2.99 0.04 12.84
C VAL A 517 2.32 -1.26 13.26
N HIS A 518 3.08 -2.35 13.36
CA HIS A 518 2.60 -3.67 13.68
C HIS A 518 3.47 -4.32 14.75
N GLY A 519 2.85 -4.78 15.83
CA GLY A 519 3.53 -5.56 16.84
C GLY A 519 2.74 -5.72 18.12
N ASP A 520 3.45 -6.07 19.19
CA ASP A 520 2.89 -6.16 20.53
C ASP A 520 2.43 -4.80 21.04
N PHE A 521 1.17 -4.76 21.45
CA PHE A 521 0.50 -3.59 22.00
C PHE A 521 -0.25 -4.00 23.26
N HIS A 522 -0.11 -3.21 24.33
CA HIS A 522 -0.80 -3.42 25.59
C HIS A 522 -2.18 -2.76 25.57
N VAL A 523 -3.24 -3.56 25.62
CA VAL A 523 -4.63 -3.08 25.60
C VAL A 523 -5.49 -3.91 26.55
N ASN A 524 -6.27 -3.22 27.40
CA ASN A 524 -7.19 -3.84 28.36
C ASN A 524 -6.54 -4.90 29.28
N GLY A 525 -5.27 -4.69 29.67
CA GLY A 525 -4.53 -5.61 30.54
C GLY A 525 -3.94 -6.83 29.82
N GLU A 526 -4.03 -6.90 28.49
CA GLU A 526 -3.49 -7.99 27.67
C GLU A 526 -2.51 -7.46 26.61
N ASN A 527 -1.52 -8.27 26.27
CA ASN A 527 -0.60 -8.00 25.16
C ASN A 527 -1.13 -8.70 23.90
N ARG A 528 -1.32 -7.93 22.82
CA ARG A 528 -1.84 -8.43 21.55
C ARG A 528 -0.94 -8.01 20.40
N ILE A 529 -0.86 -8.85 19.36
CA ILE A 529 -0.21 -8.47 18.10
C ILE A 529 -1.25 -7.76 17.24
N VAL A 530 -1.05 -6.47 16.99
CA VAL A 530 -2.02 -5.61 16.31
C VAL A 530 -1.34 -4.71 15.29
N TYR A 531 -2.13 -4.17 14.36
CA TYR A 531 -1.76 -3.02 13.55
C TYR A 531 -2.36 -1.75 14.18
N ASP A 532 -1.62 -0.64 14.17
CA ASP A 532 -2.14 0.68 14.57
C ASP A 532 -3.42 1.07 13.81
N VAL A 533 -3.46 0.81 12.50
CA VAL A 533 -4.61 1.04 11.60
C VAL A 533 -5.84 0.22 11.95
N GLU A 534 -5.68 -0.89 12.69
CA GLU A 534 -6.78 -1.76 13.13
C GLU A 534 -7.23 -1.47 14.57
N LEU A 535 -6.34 -0.91 15.41
CA LEU A 535 -6.61 -0.71 16.83
C LEU A 535 -6.84 0.75 17.22
N ILE A 536 -5.97 1.66 16.79
CA ILE A 536 -5.98 3.07 17.23
C ILE A 536 -6.98 3.87 16.41
N TYR A 537 -6.78 3.91 15.10
CA TYR A 537 -7.54 4.80 14.22
C TYR A 537 -9.03 4.47 14.03
N PRO A 538 -9.51 3.23 14.28
CA PRO A 538 -10.96 2.95 14.33
C PRO A 538 -11.67 3.43 15.60
N GLU A 539 -10.96 3.97 16.60
CA GLU A 539 -11.59 4.44 17.84
C GLU A 539 -12.58 5.58 17.57
N LEU A 540 -13.76 5.48 18.21
CA LEU A 540 -14.83 6.46 18.12
C LEU A 540 -14.85 7.36 19.36
N LEU A 541 -15.34 8.58 19.19
CA LEU A 541 -15.64 9.49 20.30
C LEU A 541 -16.65 8.82 21.23
N THR A 542 -16.39 8.88 22.54
CA THR A 542 -17.36 8.48 23.56
C THR A 542 -18.53 9.47 23.58
N ALA A 543 -19.75 8.95 23.59
CA ALA A 543 -20.99 9.74 23.59
C ALA A 543 -21.21 10.53 24.89
#